data_AF-A0AAX4I4P2-F1
#
_entry.id   AF-A0AAX4I4P2-F1
#
_cell.length_a   1.000
_cell.length_b   1.000
_cell.length_c   1.000
_cell.angle_alpha   90.00
_cell.angle_beta   90.00
_cell.angle_gamma   90.00
#
_symmetry.space_group_name_H-M   'P 1'
#
loop_
_entity.id
_entity.type
_entity.pdbx_description
1 polymer ?
#
loop_
_entity_poly.entity_id
_entity_poly.type
_entity_poly.pdbx_seq_one_letter_code
_entity_poly.pdbx_strand_id
1 'polypeptide(L)'
;MKTLTPWQQVLYRLVQLIASWFPDPAERSIYQDAAIDFRIPYWDWATPPPPGEMVYLSEFAEPGIQVYGPRGWQFIANPLHSYKFRPLDPEVFSEGDFPRWTETMRAPFETSDNQSIAHAVEHARPALQQRLYTLLSNYKDYGPFSNKYWGIATNQSQYDSIESLHDAMHVLVGNRGHLFYIQYSAFDPVFFLHHTMADRIVAMWQVLYPMSWVSAQVAAEHSFTMPPGYAQDAFTELKPFYADVNGTFWNSAMARDTSAFGYSYAETSASPGSNLAENQARLIATINRLYGPSSSSHPARKRRRTATGRDPGARDQVTKGTISSKKVMDFSHDVDFVSKVVTEATMYTEWVANVHVQNGALNGSFTVHFFLGEVPEDTTSWLAAPNLVGSMPVFAMKNMGSGNHISGTVPLTSALMHLVLAEVISGLDSKETEPYLEENLRVRVIGEDGAEIPVDTINSLHIQVASSHVRAARSEWELPSWGTVVERFVMRHG
;
A
#
# COMPACT_ATOMS: atom_id res chain seq x y z
N MET A 1 2.63 -32.00 4.20
CA MET A 1 3.21 -30.74 4.71
C MET A 1 2.40 -29.62 4.07
N LYS A 2 1.58 -28.88 4.83
CA LYS A 2 0.75 -27.79 4.27
C LYS A 2 1.71 -26.69 3.77
N THR A 3 1.50 -26.20 2.55
CA THR A 3 2.56 -25.66 1.67
C THR A 3 2.74 -24.16 1.82
N LEU A 4 3.62 -23.64 2.68
CA LEU A 4 3.90 -22.18 2.72
C LEU A 4 4.40 -21.66 1.34
N THR A 5 4.29 -20.35 1.07
CA THR A 5 4.95 -19.73 -0.10
C THR A 5 6.45 -20.10 -0.11
N PRO A 6 7.13 -20.22 -1.26
CA PRO A 6 8.45 -20.88 -1.34
C PRO A 6 9.49 -20.33 -0.36
N TRP A 7 9.57 -19.01 -0.23
CA TRP A 7 10.51 -18.34 0.66
C TRP A 7 10.12 -18.52 2.14
N GLN A 8 8.82 -18.44 2.48
CA GLN A 8 8.33 -18.69 3.82
C GLN A 8 8.53 -20.17 4.24
N GLN A 9 8.44 -21.10 3.29
CA GLN A 9 8.73 -22.52 3.53
C GLN A 9 10.20 -22.75 3.89
N VAL A 10 11.12 -22.07 3.21
CA VAL A 10 12.56 -22.13 3.52
C VAL A 10 12.82 -21.55 4.90
N LEU A 11 12.30 -20.36 5.20
CA LEU A 11 12.43 -19.74 6.53
C LEU A 11 11.85 -20.64 7.62
N TYR A 12 10.66 -21.19 7.42
CA TYR A 12 10.04 -22.12 8.37
C TYR A 12 10.93 -23.32 8.67
N ARG A 13 11.52 -23.96 7.64
CA ARG A 13 12.46 -25.08 7.84
C ARG A 13 13.72 -24.67 8.60
N LEU A 14 14.25 -23.48 8.34
CA LEU A 14 15.41 -22.96 9.05
C LEU A 14 15.10 -22.65 10.51
N VAL A 15 13.95 -22.06 10.81
CA VAL A 15 13.49 -21.79 12.18
C VAL A 15 13.32 -23.10 12.97
N GLN A 16 12.71 -24.12 12.35
CA GLN A 16 12.60 -25.47 12.93
C GLN A 16 13.97 -26.11 13.21
N LEU A 17 14.91 -25.97 12.28
CA LEU A 17 16.28 -26.47 12.43
C LEU A 17 17.01 -25.75 13.58
N ILE A 18 16.92 -24.42 13.66
CA ILE A 18 17.55 -23.64 14.74
C ILE A 18 16.93 -24.01 16.08
N ALA A 19 15.61 -24.18 16.16
CA ALA A 19 14.94 -24.65 17.38
C ALA A 19 15.49 -26.00 17.86
N SER A 20 15.84 -26.92 16.94
CA SER A 20 16.42 -28.21 17.31
C SER A 20 17.81 -28.13 17.97
N TRP A 21 18.51 -27.00 17.84
CA TRP A 21 19.87 -26.82 18.36
C TRP A 21 19.93 -26.40 19.82
N PHE A 22 18.79 -26.03 20.43
CA PHE A 22 18.76 -25.69 21.86
C PHE A 22 19.21 -26.91 22.71
N PRO A 23 20.22 -26.73 23.58
CA PRO A 23 20.81 -27.85 24.32
C PRO A 23 19.89 -28.35 25.44
N ASP A 24 19.24 -27.43 26.16
CA ASP A 24 18.28 -27.75 27.21
C ASP A 24 16.98 -28.33 26.61
N PRO A 25 16.54 -29.54 27.02
CA PRO A 25 15.35 -30.16 26.45
C PRO A 25 14.04 -29.41 26.65
N ALA A 26 13.86 -28.71 27.78
CA ALA A 26 12.63 -27.98 28.08
C ALA A 26 12.55 -26.71 27.25
N GLU A 27 13.64 -25.95 27.18
CA GLU A 27 13.78 -24.78 26.31
C GLU A 27 13.65 -25.16 24.84
N ARG A 28 14.29 -26.25 24.40
CA ARG A 28 14.15 -26.76 23.04
C ARG A 28 12.70 -27.04 22.68
N SER A 29 11.92 -27.65 23.58
CA SER A 29 10.50 -27.89 23.34
C SER A 29 9.73 -26.58 23.12
N ILE A 30 9.98 -25.55 23.94
CA ILE A 30 9.34 -24.24 23.81
C ILE A 30 9.64 -23.61 22.45
N TYR A 31 10.90 -23.63 22.01
CA TYR A 31 11.28 -23.07 20.70
C TYR A 31 10.79 -23.93 19.53
N GLN A 32 10.67 -25.24 19.68
CA GLN A 32 10.07 -26.11 18.67
C GLN A 32 8.58 -25.83 18.51
N ASP A 33 7.85 -25.62 19.61
CA ASP A 33 6.44 -25.22 19.58
C ASP A 33 6.27 -23.85 18.89
N ALA A 34 7.09 -22.86 19.28
CA ALA A 34 7.09 -21.55 18.62
C ALA A 34 7.44 -21.63 17.12
N ALA A 35 8.37 -22.51 16.75
CA ALA A 35 8.75 -22.72 15.36
C ALA A 35 7.61 -23.32 14.53
N ILE A 36 6.71 -24.13 15.12
CA ILE A 36 5.57 -24.73 14.42
C ILE A 36 4.55 -23.64 14.04
N ASP A 37 4.37 -22.69 14.93
CA ASP A 37 3.45 -21.56 14.76
C ASP A 37 4.04 -20.44 13.89
N PHE A 38 5.35 -20.42 13.68
CA PHE A 38 6.04 -19.36 12.94
C PHE A 38 5.46 -19.16 11.53
N ARG A 39 5.03 -17.93 11.25
CA ARG A 39 4.76 -17.39 9.92
C ARG A 39 5.46 -16.04 9.84
N ILE A 40 5.88 -15.63 8.64
CA ILE A 40 6.47 -14.29 8.49
C ILE A 40 5.44 -13.21 8.85
N PRO A 41 5.80 -12.18 9.61
CA PRO A 41 4.92 -11.04 9.83
C PRO A 41 4.69 -10.22 8.55
N TYR A 42 3.52 -9.60 8.44
CA TYR A 42 3.27 -8.55 7.47
C TYR A 42 3.65 -7.17 8.04
N TRP A 43 4.01 -6.24 7.16
CA TRP A 43 4.19 -4.84 7.52
C TRP A 43 2.99 -4.01 7.07
N ASP A 44 2.07 -3.71 7.99
CA ASP A 44 0.89 -2.89 7.69
C ASP A 44 1.26 -1.41 7.70
N TRP A 45 1.69 -0.93 6.54
CA TRP A 45 2.06 0.46 6.33
C TRP A 45 0.87 1.44 6.25
N ALA A 46 -0.36 0.93 6.25
CA ALA A 46 -1.58 1.74 6.13
C ALA A 46 -2.25 2.04 7.48
N THR A 47 -1.90 1.31 8.54
CA THR A 47 -2.47 1.50 9.88
C THR A 47 -1.66 2.51 10.69
N PRO A 48 -2.30 3.40 11.48
CA PRO A 48 -1.56 4.31 12.36
C PRO A 48 -0.76 3.52 13.40
N PRO A 49 0.51 3.89 13.66
CA PRO A 49 1.34 3.17 14.61
C PRO A 49 0.90 3.48 16.06
N PRO A 50 1.33 2.68 17.05
CA PRO A 50 1.15 3.01 18.45
C PRO A 50 1.70 4.41 18.80
N PRO A 51 1.19 5.09 19.84
CA PRO A 51 1.66 6.42 20.21
C PRO A 51 3.18 6.46 20.49
N GLY A 52 3.90 7.33 19.77
CA GLY A 52 5.34 7.49 19.91
C GLY A 52 6.18 6.61 18.96
N GLU A 53 5.53 5.73 18.19
CA GLU A 53 6.17 4.90 17.17
C GLU A 53 5.93 5.46 15.77
N MET A 54 6.71 4.97 14.80
CA MET A 54 6.51 5.23 13.37
C MET A 54 6.02 3.96 12.68
N VAL A 55 5.38 4.12 11.53
CA VAL A 55 5.02 2.97 10.69
C VAL A 55 6.25 2.26 10.13
N TYR A 56 7.29 3.01 9.77
CA TYR A 56 8.56 2.42 9.39
C TYR A 56 9.22 1.79 10.61
N LEU A 57 9.45 0.47 10.56
CA LEU A 57 9.94 -0.29 11.70
C LEU A 57 11.39 0.11 12.03
N SER A 58 11.71 0.26 13.32
CA SER A 58 13.08 0.59 13.73
C SER A 58 14.06 -0.50 13.32
N GLU A 59 13.64 -1.77 13.30
CA GLU A 59 14.44 -2.90 12.83
C GLU A 59 14.87 -2.78 11.37
N PHE A 60 14.25 -1.92 10.56
CA PHE A 60 14.73 -1.64 9.21
C PHE A 60 15.96 -0.72 9.21
N ALA A 61 16.10 0.13 10.23
CA ALA A 61 17.20 1.09 10.37
C ALA A 61 18.37 0.55 11.23
N GLU A 62 18.11 -0.37 12.15
CA GLU A 62 19.12 -0.89 13.08
C GLU A 62 20.09 -1.88 12.40
N PRO A 63 21.41 -1.61 12.31
CA PRO A 63 22.37 -2.48 11.62
C PRO A 63 22.68 -3.77 12.39
N GLY A 64 22.34 -3.83 13.68
CA GLY A 64 22.55 -4.99 14.53
C GLY A 64 21.45 -5.15 15.57
N ILE A 65 21.23 -6.38 16.00
CA ILE A 65 20.17 -6.72 16.96
C ILE A 65 20.68 -7.74 17.96
N GLN A 66 20.24 -7.61 19.21
CA GLN A 66 20.51 -8.59 20.25
C GLN A 66 19.45 -9.69 20.22
N VAL A 67 19.89 -10.93 20.04
CA VAL A 67 19.02 -12.11 19.96
C VAL A 67 19.46 -13.15 20.97
N TYR A 68 18.49 -13.88 21.50
CA TYR A 68 18.74 -15.08 22.29
C TYR A 68 18.54 -16.31 21.40
N GLY A 69 19.44 -17.28 21.52
CA GLY A 69 19.39 -18.49 20.70
C GLY A 69 20.11 -19.68 21.34
N PRO A 70 20.37 -20.75 20.57
CA PRO A 70 21.02 -21.98 21.06
C PRO A 70 22.40 -21.80 21.71
N ARG A 71 23.05 -20.65 21.49
CA ARG A 71 24.36 -20.28 22.07
C ARG A 71 24.25 -19.17 23.11
N GLY A 72 23.05 -18.93 23.66
CA GLY A 72 22.75 -17.83 24.57
C GLY A 72 22.55 -16.51 23.84
N TRP A 73 22.72 -15.41 24.57
CA TRP A 73 22.61 -14.06 24.02
C TRP A 73 23.75 -13.72 23.07
N GLN A 74 23.41 -13.24 21.87
CA GLN A 74 24.37 -12.81 20.86
C GLN A 74 23.92 -11.48 20.26
N PHE A 75 24.89 -10.61 19.96
CA PHE A 75 24.66 -9.46 19.09
C PHE A 75 25.03 -9.87 17.67
N ILE A 76 24.07 -9.79 16.74
CA ILE A 76 24.23 -10.19 15.35
C ILE A 76 23.97 -8.99 14.42
N ALA A 77 24.49 -9.06 13.20
CA ALA A 77 24.04 -8.17 12.13
C ALA A 77 22.54 -8.42 11.89
N ASN A 78 21.76 -7.35 11.79
CA ASN A 78 20.32 -7.45 11.64
C ASN A 78 19.95 -7.82 10.20
N PRO A 79 19.35 -9.00 9.94
CA PRO A 79 19.01 -9.44 8.59
C PRO A 79 17.85 -8.66 7.96
N LEU A 80 17.12 -7.83 8.71
CA LEU A 80 16.06 -6.95 8.18
C LEU A 80 16.61 -5.58 7.71
N HIS A 81 17.82 -5.22 8.13
CA HIS A 81 18.45 -3.96 7.78
C HIS A 81 18.88 -3.92 6.31
N SER A 82 19.64 -4.93 5.89
CA SER A 82 20.17 -5.05 4.53
C SER A 82 20.53 -6.52 4.22
N TYR A 83 20.47 -6.90 2.94
CA TYR A 83 21.10 -8.11 2.45
C TYR A 83 22.52 -7.80 2.00
N LYS A 84 23.51 -8.54 2.49
CA LYS A 84 24.93 -8.36 2.14
C LYS A 84 25.35 -9.36 1.07
N PHE A 85 25.77 -8.86 -0.09
CA PHE A 85 26.20 -9.69 -1.22
C PHE A 85 27.56 -10.34 -0.93
N ARG A 86 27.66 -11.65 -1.19
CA ARG A 86 28.86 -12.46 -0.92
C ARG A 86 29.04 -13.58 -1.96
N PRO A 87 29.74 -13.34 -3.09
CA PRO A 87 30.24 -12.04 -3.56
C PRO A 87 29.12 -11.18 -4.18
N LEU A 88 29.42 -9.89 -4.40
CA LEU A 88 28.66 -9.05 -5.32
C LEU A 88 29.04 -9.43 -6.77
N ASP A 89 28.03 -9.63 -7.61
CA ASP A 89 28.22 -9.87 -9.04
C ASP A 89 28.00 -8.55 -9.82
N PRO A 90 29.08 -7.87 -10.27
CA PRO A 90 28.95 -6.58 -10.93
C PRO A 90 28.31 -6.67 -12.33
N GLU A 91 28.20 -7.86 -12.93
CA GLU A 91 27.52 -8.03 -14.22
C GLU A 91 25.99 -7.97 -14.03
N VAL A 92 25.48 -8.60 -12.97
CA VAL A 92 24.06 -8.53 -12.58
C VAL A 92 23.68 -7.11 -12.15
N PHE A 93 24.57 -6.44 -11.42
CA PHE A 93 24.37 -5.11 -10.86
C PHE A 93 25.05 -4.02 -11.70
N SER A 94 25.03 -4.13 -13.02
CA SER A 94 25.87 -3.30 -13.93
C SER A 94 25.41 -1.84 -14.11
N GLU A 95 24.23 -1.47 -13.63
CA GLU A 95 23.67 -0.13 -13.81
C GLU A 95 24.08 0.84 -12.70
N GLY A 96 24.41 2.08 -13.08
CA GLY A 96 24.67 3.17 -12.12
C GLY A 96 25.67 2.80 -11.02
N ASP A 97 25.27 2.99 -9.77
CA ASP A 97 26.12 2.77 -8.59
C ASP A 97 25.98 1.36 -7.97
N PHE A 98 25.05 0.55 -8.48
CA PHE A 98 24.83 -0.82 -8.02
C PHE A 98 26.09 -1.71 -8.02
N PRO A 99 27.05 -1.61 -8.97
CA PRO A 99 28.25 -2.46 -8.93
C PRO A 99 29.16 -2.20 -7.73
N ARG A 100 28.93 -1.10 -6.99
CA ARG A 100 29.72 -0.68 -5.82
C ARG A 100 29.03 -0.99 -4.49
N TRP A 101 27.73 -1.26 -4.50
CA TRP A 101 26.97 -1.53 -3.28
C TRP A 101 27.06 -2.99 -2.89
N THR A 102 27.89 -3.28 -1.89
CA THR A 102 28.05 -4.64 -1.34
C THR A 102 26.88 -5.11 -0.47
N GLU A 103 25.86 -4.28 -0.32
CA GLU A 103 24.61 -4.61 0.36
C GLU A 103 23.43 -3.83 -0.24
N THR A 104 22.21 -4.29 0.03
CA THR A 104 21.01 -3.61 -0.43
C THR A 104 20.86 -2.24 0.23
N MET A 105 20.70 -1.22 -0.60
CA MET A 105 20.52 0.17 -0.20
C MET A 105 19.04 0.59 -0.32
N ARG A 106 18.62 1.54 0.55
CA ARG A 106 17.33 2.26 0.48
C ARG A 106 17.61 3.75 0.61
N ALA A 107 17.11 4.60 -0.30
CA ALA A 107 17.50 6.02 -0.38
C ALA A 107 19.04 6.19 -0.30
N PRO A 108 19.79 5.70 -1.32
CA PRO A 108 21.24 5.59 -1.23
C PRO A 108 21.92 6.96 -1.10
N PHE A 109 22.74 7.11 -0.05
CA PHE A 109 23.74 8.16 0.12
C PHE A 109 25.09 7.49 0.44
N GLU A 110 25.86 7.96 1.44
CA GLU A 110 26.99 7.20 1.99
C GLU A 110 26.56 5.85 2.58
N THR A 111 25.38 5.83 3.21
CA THR A 111 24.63 4.64 3.67
C THR A 111 23.15 4.82 3.31
N SER A 112 22.31 3.81 3.55
CA SER A 112 20.85 3.96 3.40
C SER A 112 20.29 5.06 4.32
N ASP A 113 19.56 6.03 3.76
CA ASP A 113 18.87 7.07 4.54
C ASP A 113 17.49 6.61 5.01
N ASN A 114 17.50 5.70 5.99
CA ASN A 114 16.28 5.15 6.59
C ASN A 114 15.44 6.21 7.33
N GLN A 115 16.05 7.31 7.80
CA GLN A 115 15.34 8.35 8.53
C GLN A 115 14.42 9.16 7.61
N SER A 116 14.94 9.60 6.46
CA SER A 116 14.12 10.29 5.47
C SER A 116 13.01 9.41 4.92
N ILE A 117 13.28 8.11 4.71
CA ILE A 117 12.26 7.13 4.33
C ILE A 117 11.17 7.02 5.40
N ALA A 118 11.54 6.89 6.67
CA ALA A 118 10.57 6.79 7.76
C ALA A 118 9.64 8.00 7.82
N HIS A 119 10.18 9.20 7.62
CA HIS A 119 9.38 10.42 7.54
C HIS A 119 8.50 10.49 6.30
N ALA A 120 8.99 10.05 5.14
CA ALA A 120 8.23 10.03 3.90
C ALA A 120 7.07 9.00 3.95
N VAL A 121 7.28 7.83 4.54
CA VAL A 121 6.24 6.82 4.80
C VAL A 121 5.16 7.38 5.73
N GLU A 122 5.55 8.03 6.83
CA GLU A 122 4.58 8.64 7.74
C GLU A 122 3.76 9.75 7.08
N HIS A 123 4.40 10.56 6.23
CA HIS A 123 3.72 11.61 5.45
C HIS A 123 2.74 11.03 4.43
N ALA A 124 3.11 9.95 3.74
CA ALA A 124 2.26 9.29 2.74
C ALA A 124 1.13 8.42 3.33
N ARG A 125 1.26 7.98 4.60
CA ARG A 125 0.37 7.02 5.25
C ARG A 125 -1.13 7.36 5.16
N PRO A 126 -1.61 8.60 5.40
CA PRO A 126 -3.04 8.91 5.30
C PRO A 126 -3.60 8.66 3.89
N ALA A 127 -2.86 9.03 2.85
CA ALA A 127 -3.25 8.78 1.47
C ALA A 127 -3.24 7.27 1.15
N LEU A 128 -2.21 6.55 1.60
CA LEU A 128 -2.10 5.09 1.48
C LEU A 128 -3.27 4.37 2.17
N GLN A 129 -3.66 4.81 3.37
CA GLN A 129 -4.81 4.30 4.11
C GLN A 129 -6.12 4.53 3.36
N GLN A 130 -6.33 5.73 2.81
CA GLN A 130 -7.54 6.07 2.07
C GLN A 130 -7.66 5.30 0.75
N ARG A 131 -6.54 5.11 0.03
CA ARG A 131 -6.48 4.24 -1.18
C ARG A 131 -6.88 2.81 -0.82
N LEU A 132 -6.29 2.24 0.23
CA LEU A 132 -6.62 0.88 0.68
C LEU A 132 -8.10 0.74 1.08
N TYR A 133 -8.64 1.71 1.82
CA TYR A 133 -10.05 1.70 2.20
C TYR A 133 -10.99 1.79 0.99
N THR A 134 -10.61 2.56 -0.02
CA THR A 134 -11.34 2.68 -1.28
C THR A 134 -11.30 1.38 -2.08
N LEU A 135 -10.13 0.74 -2.20
CA LEU A 135 -9.99 -0.56 -2.85
C LEU A 135 -10.90 -1.61 -2.18
N LEU A 136 -10.84 -1.72 -0.85
CA LEU A 136 -11.64 -2.70 -0.11
C LEU A 136 -13.14 -2.40 -0.09
N SER A 137 -13.56 -1.16 -0.33
CA SER A 137 -14.98 -0.79 -0.28
C SER A 137 -15.66 -0.65 -1.65
N ASN A 138 -14.89 -0.38 -2.71
CA ASN A 138 -15.43 -0.02 -4.02
C ASN A 138 -15.00 -0.93 -5.18
N TYR A 139 -13.94 -1.74 -5.02
CA TYR A 139 -13.42 -2.57 -6.10
C TYR A 139 -13.91 -4.01 -5.92
N LYS A 140 -15.01 -4.38 -6.59
CA LYS A 140 -15.69 -5.67 -6.38
C LYS A 140 -15.25 -6.76 -7.36
N ASP A 141 -14.62 -6.35 -8.46
CA ASP A 141 -14.21 -7.22 -9.56
C ASP A 141 -12.70 -7.44 -9.52
N TYR A 142 -12.27 -8.70 -9.70
CA TYR A 142 -10.86 -9.08 -9.59
C TYR A 142 -9.98 -8.31 -10.58
N GLY A 143 -10.43 -8.14 -11.83
CA GLY A 143 -9.65 -7.48 -12.88
C GLY A 143 -9.13 -6.11 -12.44
N PRO A 144 -10.01 -5.11 -12.23
CA PRO A 144 -9.61 -3.79 -11.75
C PRO A 144 -8.94 -3.78 -10.36
N PHE A 145 -9.33 -4.68 -9.45
CA PHE A 145 -8.68 -4.75 -8.14
C PHE A 145 -7.22 -5.22 -8.22
N SER A 146 -6.94 -6.20 -9.08
CA SER A 146 -5.71 -7.00 -9.02
C SER A 146 -4.47 -6.32 -9.61
N ASN A 147 -4.62 -5.54 -10.67
CA ASN A 147 -3.49 -5.08 -11.46
C ASN A 147 -3.71 -3.64 -11.96
N LYS A 148 -2.61 -2.96 -12.29
CA LYS A 148 -2.58 -1.55 -12.68
C LYS A 148 -2.93 -1.30 -14.16
N TYR A 149 -3.31 -2.31 -14.93
CA TYR A 149 -3.61 -2.14 -16.35
C TYR A 149 -4.84 -1.24 -16.56
N TRP A 150 -4.68 -0.26 -17.44
CA TRP A 150 -5.75 0.63 -17.86
C TRP A 150 -6.16 0.35 -19.31
N GLY A 151 -7.34 -0.24 -19.50
CA GLY A 151 -7.86 -0.53 -20.83
C GLY A 151 -9.15 -1.35 -20.81
N ILE A 152 -9.41 -2.07 -21.91
CA ILE A 152 -10.66 -2.84 -22.12
C ILE A 152 -10.88 -3.86 -20.99
N ALA A 153 -9.82 -4.53 -20.53
CA ALA A 153 -9.90 -5.56 -19.49
C ALA A 153 -10.36 -5.02 -18.12
N THR A 154 -10.12 -3.73 -17.84
CA THR A 154 -10.57 -3.04 -16.63
C THR A 154 -11.79 -2.15 -16.86
N ASN A 155 -12.39 -2.22 -18.06
CA ASN A 155 -13.51 -1.39 -18.52
C ASN A 155 -13.28 0.13 -18.34
N GLN A 156 -12.03 0.57 -18.14
CA GLN A 156 -11.66 1.96 -17.90
C GLN A 156 -12.54 2.63 -16.82
N SER A 157 -13.02 1.86 -15.84
CA SER A 157 -13.99 2.34 -14.85
C SER A 157 -13.37 2.60 -13.48
N GLN A 158 -12.17 2.08 -13.24
CA GLN A 158 -11.47 2.17 -11.97
C GLN A 158 -9.96 2.34 -12.21
N TYR A 159 -9.37 3.35 -11.57
CA TYR A 159 -7.99 3.79 -11.86
C TYR A 159 -6.95 3.21 -10.89
N ASP A 160 -7.34 2.88 -9.66
CA ASP A 160 -6.41 2.32 -8.67
C ASP A 160 -6.40 0.78 -8.75
N SER A 161 -5.46 0.16 -8.04
CA SER A 161 -5.44 -1.30 -7.87
C SER A 161 -4.53 -1.66 -6.70
N ILE A 162 -4.58 -2.92 -6.24
CA ILE A 162 -3.61 -3.39 -5.26
C ILE A 162 -2.18 -3.30 -5.80
N GLU A 163 -1.96 -3.53 -7.11
CA GLU A 163 -0.65 -3.40 -7.74
C GLU A 163 -0.18 -1.93 -7.75
N SER A 164 -1.05 -0.98 -8.12
CA SER A 164 -0.72 0.45 -8.09
C SER A 164 -0.41 0.97 -6.68
N LEU A 165 -1.07 0.41 -5.66
CA LEU A 165 -0.81 0.72 -4.26
C LEU A 165 0.47 0.04 -3.75
N HIS A 166 0.74 -1.18 -4.20
CA HIS A 166 1.97 -1.92 -3.95
C HIS A 166 3.20 -1.19 -4.53
N ASP A 167 3.08 -0.67 -5.74
CA ASP A 167 4.13 0.07 -6.45
C ASP A 167 4.53 1.34 -5.68
N ALA A 168 3.56 1.96 -5.00
CA ALA A 168 3.80 3.12 -4.13
C ALA A 168 4.86 2.86 -3.07
N MET A 169 4.80 1.70 -2.41
CA MET A 169 5.75 1.35 -1.35
C MET A 169 7.12 0.95 -1.90
N HIS A 170 7.16 0.26 -3.05
CA HIS A 170 8.42 -0.06 -3.73
C HIS A 170 9.22 1.20 -4.05
N VAL A 171 8.56 2.19 -4.65
CA VAL A 171 9.19 3.44 -5.04
C VAL A 171 9.52 4.30 -3.83
N LEU A 172 8.60 4.44 -2.87
CA LEU A 172 8.78 5.28 -1.69
C LEU A 172 9.89 4.78 -0.77
N VAL A 173 9.92 3.48 -0.47
CA VAL A 173 10.89 2.88 0.47
C VAL A 173 12.21 2.61 -0.22
N GLY A 174 12.17 2.16 -1.47
CA GLY A 174 13.38 1.95 -2.25
C GLY A 174 14.10 3.26 -2.51
N ASN A 175 13.37 4.30 -2.96
CA ASN A 175 13.88 5.63 -3.30
C ASN A 175 15.23 5.54 -4.03
N ARG A 176 15.25 4.87 -5.19
CA ARG A 176 16.44 4.56 -6.02
C ARG A 176 17.48 3.61 -5.43
N GLY A 177 17.17 3.01 -4.30
CA GLY A 177 17.81 1.81 -3.79
C GLY A 177 17.29 0.54 -4.46
N HIS A 178 17.66 -0.62 -3.92
CA HIS A 178 17.36 -1.92 -4.56
C HIS A 178 15.86 -2.19 -4.65
N LEU A 179 15.08 -1.82 -3.63
CA LEU A 179 13.63 -2.00 -3.60
C LEU A 179 12.87 -1.18 -4.67
N PHE A 180 13.49 -0.12 -5.22
CA PHE A 180 12.92 0.75 -6.27
C PHE A 180 13.05 0.18 -7.69
N TYR A 181 13.91 -0.82 -7.92
CA TYR A 181 14.11 -1.43 -9.23
C TYR A 181 13.60 -2.86 -9.23
N ILE A 182 12.66 -3.18 -10.13
CA ILE A 182 11.97 -4.49 -10.20
C ILE A 182 12.98 -5.65 -10.23
N GLN A 183 14.05 -5.53 -11.01
CA GLN A 183 15.07 -6.57 -11.15
C GLN A 183 15.90 -6.83 -9.89
N TYR A 184 15.92 -5.88 -8.95
CA TYR A 184 16.72 -5.96 -7.71
C TYR A 184 15.87 -5.99 -6.44
N SER A 185 14.57 -5.73 -6.54
CA SER A 185 13.73 -5.44 -5.37
C SER A 185 13.64 -6.58 -4.38
N ALA A 186 13.65 -7.83 -4.86
CA ALA A 186 13.55 -9.02 -4.03
C ALA A 186 14.82 -9.33 -3.20
N PHE A 187 15.94 -8.63 -3.46
CA PHE A 187 17.14 -8.76 -2.60
C PHE A 187 16.97 -8.03 -1.27
N ASP A 188 16.18 -6.94 -1.22
CA ASP A 188 15.97 -6.18 0.00
C ASP A 188 15.04 -6.95 0.97
N PRO A 189 15.42 -7.19 2.23
CA PRO A 189 14.59 -7.92 3.19
C PRO A 189 13.17 -7.36 3.41
N VAL A 190 12.97 -6.05 3.25
CA VAL A 190 11.65 -5.40 3.40
C VAL A 190 10.65 -5.89 2.35
N PHE A 191 11.13 -6.35 1.19
CA PHE A 191 10.33 -6.93 0.12
C PHE A 191 9.34 -7.97 0.66
N PHE A 192 9.82 -8.89 1.50
CA PHE A 192 9.02 -10.01 1.98
C PHE A 192 7.90 -9.57 2.92
N LEU A 193 8.15 -8.59 3.79
CA LEU A 193 7.14 -8.07 4.72
C LEU A 193 6.09 -7.22 3.98
N HIS A 194 6.51 -6.45 2.97
CA HIS A 194 5.62 -5.70 2.08
C HIS A 194 4.72 -6.64 1.26
N HIS A 195 5.28 -7.68 0.65
CA HIS A 195 4.51 -8.67 -0.12
C HIS A 195 3.59 -9.53 0.76
N THR A 196 3.93 -9.74 2.02
CA THR A 196 3.00 -10.37 2.99
C THR A 196 1.83 -9.44 3.33
N MET A 197 2.05 -8.11 3.36
CA MET A 197 0.95 -7.16 3.47
C MET A 197 0.06 -7.15 2.22
N ALA A 198 0.64 -7.24 1.01
CA ALA A 198 -0.13 -7.37 -0.22
C ALA A 198 -1.00 -8.64 -0.22
N ASP A 199 -0.44 -9.80 0.14
CA ASP A 199 -1.19 -11.05 0.28
C ASP A 199 -2.31 -10.94 1.33
N ARG A 200 -2.06 -10.28 2.47
CA ARG A 200 -3.10 -9.98 3.47
C ARG A 200 -4.24 -9.15 2.89
N ILE A 201 -3.95 -8.14 2.08
CA ILE A 201 -4.99 -7.32 1.42
C ILE A 201 -5.82 -8.17 0.46
N VAL A 202 -5.20 -9.03 -0.35
CA VAL A 202 -5.92 -9.96 -1.24
C VAL A 202 -6.81 -10.90 -0.43
N ALA A 203 -6.30 -11.49 0.65
CA ALA A 203 -7.06 -12.38 1.51
C ALA A 203 -8.29 -11.70 2.13
N MET A 204 -8.16 -10.44 2.58
CA MET A 204 -9.30 -9.65 3.05
C MET A 204 -10.30 -9.40 1.91
N TRP A 205 -9.82 -9.00 0.73
CA TRP A 205 -10.66 -8.74 -0.43
C TRP A 205 -11.47 -9.98 -0.87
N GLN A 206 -10.87 -11.17 -0.85
CA GLN A 206 -11.56 -12.42 -1.19
C GLN A 206 -12.70 -12.76 -0.24
N VAL A 207 -12.58 -12.43 1.05
CA VAL A 207 -13.67 -12.60 2.01
C VAL A 207 -14.82 -11.62 1.69
N LEU A 208 -14.52 -10.38 1.29
CA LEU A 208 -15.53 -9.39 0.91
C LEU A 208 -16.25 -9.75 -0.40
N TYR A 209 -15.51 -10.27 -1.39
CA TYR A 209 -16.00 -10.54 -2.74
C TYR A 209 -15.77 -12.00 -3.17
N PRO A 210 -16.38 -12.98 -2.49
CA PRO A 210 -16.06 -14.40 -2.62
C PRO A 210 -16.46 -15.02 -3.97
N MET A 211 -17.24 -14.31 -4.78
CA MET A 211 -17.63 -14.75 -6.12
C MET A 211 -16.69 -14.23 -7.22
N SER A 212 -15.80 -13.30 -6.88
CA SER A 212 -14.90 -12.65 -7.81
C SER A 212 -13.50 -13.30 -7.71
N TRP A 213 -12.92 -13.63 -8.86
CA TRP A 213 -11.59 -14.25 -8.95
C TRP A 213 -10.98 -14.06 -10.34
N VAL A 214 -9.76 -14.58 -10.52
CA VAL A 214 -9.00 -14.50 -11.78
C VAL A 214 -9.88 -14.88 -12.97
N SER A 215 -10.06 -13.94 -13.88
CA SER A 215 -10.74 -14.10 -15.15
C SER A 215 -9.73 -14.15 -16.29
N ALA A 216 -10.17 -14.63 -17.46
CA ALA A 216 -9.31 -14.70 -18.62
C ALA A 216 -8.87 -13.30 -19.09
N GLN A 217 -7.57 -13.09 -19.27
CA GLN A 217 -6.96 -11.86 -19.76
C GLN A 217 -5.78 -12.16 -20.66
N VAL A 218 -5.40 -11.22 -21.53
CA VAL A 218 -4.22 -11.37 -22.38
C VAL A 218 -3.02 -10.74 -21.70
N ALA A 219 -1.91 -11.47 -21.67
CA ALA A 219 -0.63 -10.98 -21.20
C ALA A 219 -0.23 -9.70 -21.94
N ALA A 220 -0.28 -8.57 -21.23
CA ALA A 220 0.13 -7.27 -21.75
C ALA A 220 1.66 -7.15 -21.83
N GLU A 221 2.36 -7.81 -20.91
CA GLU A 221 3.80 -7.70 -20.70
C GLU A 221 4.47 -9.06 -20.75
N HIS A 222 5.77 -9.05 -21.01
CA HIS A 222 6.58 -10.26 -21.01
C HIS A 222 6.96 -10.61 -19.57
N SER A 223 6.94 -11.90 -19.25
CA SER A 223 7.67 -12.46 -18.11
C SER A 223 8.70 -13.45 -18.62
N PHE A 224 9.56 -13.94 -17.72
CA PHE A 224 10.54 -14.97 -18.07
C PHE A 224 9.89 -16.22 -18.69
N THR A 225 8.67 -16.56 -18.28
CA THR A 225 7.99 -17.80 -18.66
C THR A 225 6.86 -17.58 -19.65
N MET A 226 6.56 -16.34 -20.03
CA MET A 226 5.38 -16.02 -20.82
C MET A 226 5.58 -14.78 -21.70
N PRO A 227 5.40 -14.90 -23.03
CA PRO A 227 5.45 -13.75 -23.91
C PRO A 227 4.14 -12.94 -23.87
N PRO A 228 4.17 -11.66 -24.30
CA PRO A 228 2.97 -10.86 -24.52
C PRO A 228 2.02 -11.54 -25.52
N GLY A 229 0.71 -11.31 -25.39
CA GLY A 229 -0.32 -11.89 -26.25
C GLY A 229 -0.83 -13.27 -25.81
N TYR A 230 -0.22 -13.90 -24.82
CA TYR A 230 -0.68 -15.18 -24.28
C TYR A 230 -1.93 -15.01 -23.42
N ALA A 231 -2.97 -15.84 -23.62
CA ALA A 231 -4.15 -15.81 -22.78
C ALA A 231 -3.86 -16.49 -21.43
N GLN A 232 -4.15 -15.78 -20.35
CA GLN A 232 -4.00 -16.22 -18.96
C GLN A 232 -5.37 -16.28 -18.30
N ASP A 233 -5.52 -17.20 -17.36
CA ASP A 233 -6.73 -17.39 -16.56
C ASP A 233 -6.39 -18.03 -15.20
N ALA A 234 -7.42 -18.42 -14.45
CA ALA A 234 -7.24 -19.05 -13.15
C ALA A 234 -6.45 -20.38 -13.18
N PHE A 235 -6.34 -21.05 -14.33
CA PHE A 235 -5.67 -22.34 -14.48
C PHE A 235 -4.28 -22.24 -15.09
N THR A 236 -3.86 -21.03 -15.49
CA THR A 236 -2.53 -20.78 -16.01
C THR A 236 -1.45 -21.12 -15.00
N GLU A 237 -0.43 -21.85 -15.44
CA GLU A 237 0.67 -22.32 -14.60
C GLU A 237 1.50 -21.14 -14.06
N LEU A 238 1.55 -20.99 -12.74
CA LEU A 238 2.37 -20.02 -12.02
C LEU A 238 3.80 -20.54 -11.90
N LYS A 239 4.51 -20.57 -13.03
CA LYS A 239 5.92 -20.98 -13.08
C LYS A 239 6.79 -19.98 -12.30
N PRO A 240 7.87 -20.44 -11.64
CA PRO A 240 8.37 -21.81 -11.59
C PRO A 240 7.87 -22.60 -10.37
N PHE A 241 6.70 -22.27 -9.80
CA PHE A 241 6.28 -22.80 -8.51
C PHE A 241 5.58 -24.15 -8.64
N TYR A 242 6.29 -25.23 -8.26
CA TYR A 242 5.70 -26.57 -8.20
C TYR A 242 4.75 -26.72 -7.00
N ALA A 243 3.58 -27.29 -7.25
CA ALA A 243 2.60 -27.68 -6.23
C ALA A 243 2.88 -29.05 -5.63
N ASP A 244 3.54 -29.93 -6.39
CA ASP A 244 3.86 -31.28 -5.94
C ASP A 244 5.19 -31.79 -6.52
N VAL A 245 5.59 -32.97 -6.07
CA VAL A 245 6.83 -33.66 -6.49
C VAL A 245 6.73 -34.27 -7.90
N ASN A 246 5.54 -34.32 -8.49
CA ASN A 246 5.31 -34.88 -9.83
C ASN A 246 5.53 -33.83 -10.93
N GLY A 247 5.79 -32.58 -10.56
CA GLY A 247 6.05 -31.49 -11.50
C GLY A 247 4.81 -30.69 -11.87
N THR A 248 3.68 -30.85 -11.17
CA THR A 248 2.51 -29.99 -11.35
C THR A 248 2.85 -28.58 -10.87
N PHE A 249 2.60 -27.56 -11.68
CA PHE A 249 2.73 -26.16 -11.25
C PHE A 249 1.50 -25.71 -10.47
N TRP A 250 1.70 -24.80 -9.51
CA TRP A 250 0.61 -24.04 -8.92
C TRP A 250 -0.13 -23.25 -10.00
N ASN A 251 -1.42 -22.99 -9.79
CA ASN A 251 -2.19 -22.00 -10.55
C ASN A 251 -3.08 -21.20 -9.58
N SER A 252 -3.69 -20.12 -10.07
CA SER A 252 -4.49 -19.23 -9.23
C SER A 252 -5.77 -19.87 -8.69
N ALA A 253 -6.28 -20.94 -9.33
CA ALA A 253 -7.40 -21.72 -8.80
C ALA A 253 -6.98 -22.54 -7.57
N MET A 254 -5.80 -23.15 -7.60
CA MET A 254 -5.22 -23.88 -6.46
C MET A 254 -4.79 -22.95 -5.34
N ALA A 255 -4.27 -21.77 -5.68
CA ALA A 255 -3.76 -20.77 -4.75
C ALA A 255 -4.85 -19.84 -4.19
N ARG A 256 -6.13 -20.12 -4.44
CA ARG A 256 -7.23 -19.24 -4.04
C ARG A 256 -7.40 -19.10 -2.53
N ASP A 257 -7.08 -20.14 -1.75
CA ASP A 257 -7.22 -20.11 -0.29
C ASP A 257 -5.85 -20.25 0.38
N THR A 258 -5.52 -19.30 1.25
CA THR A 258 -4.33 -19.33 2.13
C THR A 258 -4.21 -20.61 2.95
N SER A 259 -5.32 -21.31 3.22
CA SER A 259 -5.34 -22.59 3.92
C SER A 259 -4.61 -23.70 3.15
N ALA A 260 -4.57 -23.63 1.80
CA ALA A 260 -3.75 -24.50 0.96
C ALA A 260 -2.26 -24.36 1.29
N PHE A 261 -1.88 -23.18 1.81
CA PHE A 261 -0.51 -22.86 2.20
C PHE A 261 -0.24 -23.01 3.70
N GLY A 262 -1.25 -23.38 4.50
CA GLY A 262 -1.11 -23.60 5.94
C GLY A 262 -0.92 -22.31 6.74
N TYR A 263 -1.40 -21.17 6.25
CA TYR A 263 -1.46 -19.92 7.00
C TYR A 263 -2.84 -19.26 6.83
N SER A 264 -3.11 -18.26 7.66
CA SER A 264 -4.26 -17.35 7.55
C SER A 264 -3.92 -16.05 8.27
N TYR A 265 -4.70 -14.99 8.05
CA TYR A 265 -4.55 -13.72 8.76
C TYR A 265 -5.60 -13.59 9.85
N ALA A 266 -5.27 -12.91 10.95
CA ALA A 266 -6.19 -12.75 12.09
C ALA A 266 -7.55 -12.16 11.68
N GLU A 267 -7.56 -11.31 10.65
CA GLU A 267 -8.75 -10.66 10.11
C GLU A 267 -9.61 -11.58 9.25
N THR A 268 -9.01 -12.61 8.64
CA THR A 268 -9.66 -13.54 7.71
C THR A 268 -9.90 -14.92 8.29
N SER A 269 -9.26 -15.27 9.42
CA SER A 269 -9.50 -16.52 10.14
C SER A 269 -10.99 -16.62 10.52
N ALA A 270 -11.64 -17.70 10.09
CA ALA A 270 -13.03 -17.97 10.44
C ALA A 270 -13.14 -18.33 11.93
N SER A 271 -14.15 -17.79 12.60
CA SER A 271 -14.49 -18.23 13.96
C SER A 271 -15.21 -19.59 13.90
N PRO A 272 -14.93 -20.54 14.81
CA PRO A 272 -15.63 -21.81 14.84
C PRO A 272 -17.16 -21.61 14.91
N GLY A 273 -17.88 -22.20 13.95
CA GLY A 273 -19.35 -22.10 13.85
C GLY A 273 -19.89 -20.87 13.13
N SER A 274 -19.04 -19.92 12.69
CA SER A 274 -19.50 -18.75 11.94
C SER A 274 -19.76 -19.04 10.47
N ASN A 275 -20.83 -18.44 9.94
CA ASN A 275 -21.11 -18.46 8.49
C ASN A 275 -20.36 -17.34 7.75
N LEU A 276 -20.42 -17.37 6.40
CA LEU A 276 -19.76 -16.40 5.54
C LEU A 276 -20.18 -14.96 5.82
N ALA A 277 -21.48 -14.70 6.03
CA ALA A 277 -21.98 -13.36 6.27
C ALA A 277 -21.48 -12.78 7.60
N GLU A 278 -21.36 -13.61 8.64
CA GLU A 278 -20.77 -13.22 9.92
C GLU A 278 -19.27 -12.91 9.81
N ASN A 279 -18.53 -13.74 9.06
CA ASN A 279 -17.12 -13.48 8.78
C ASN A 279 -16.92 -12.18 8.00
N GLN A 280 -17.77 -11.92 7.00
CA GLN A 280 -17.79 -10.67 6.24
C GLN A 280 -18.09 -9.46 7.15
N ALA A 281 -19.13 -9.54 7.98
CA ALA A 281 -19.47 -8.46 8.90
C ALA A 281 -18.31 -8.14 9.86
N ARG A 282 -17.69 -9.17 10.46
CA ARG A 282 -16.51 -9.00 11.33
C ARG A 282 -15.35 -8.34 10.59
N LEU A 283 -15.06 -8.80 9.37
CA LEU A 283 -14.00 -8.21 8.56
C LEU A 283 -14.30 -6.74 8.23
N ILE A 284 -15.53 -6.42 7.86
CA ILE A 284 -15.96 -5.04 7.57
C ILE A 284 -15.73 -4.13 8.79
N ALA A 285 -16.08 -4.59 10.01
CA ALA A 285 -15.82 -3.84 11.23
C ALA A 285 -14.31 -3.61 11.46
N THR A 286 -13.49 -4.62 11.20
CA THR A 286 -12.03 -4.49 11.27
C THR A 286 -11.50 -3.49 10.25
N ILE A 287 -11.91 -3.56 8.98
CA ILE A 287 -11.51 -2.64 7.91
C ILE A 287 -11.91 -1.20 8.25
N ASN A 288 -13.15 -1.01 8.70
CA ASN A 288 -13.68 0.28 9.14
C ASN A 288 -12.91 0.88 10.32
N ARG A 289 -12.31 0.05 11.17
CA ARG A 289 -11.48 0.48 12.31
C ARG A 289 -10.05 0.80 11.87
N LEU A 290 -9.44 -0.05 11.05
CA LEU A 290 -8.05 0.08 10.64
C LEU A 290 -7.86 1.18 9.59
N TYR A 291 -8.74 1.22 8.57
CA TYR A 291 -8.51 2.02 7.36
C TYR A 291 -9.55 3.13 7.14
N GLY A 292 -10.63 3.15 7.92
CA GLY A 292 -11.60 4.25 7.90
C GLY A 292 -11.13 5.63 8.44
N PRO A 293 -10.17 5.76 9.39
CA PRO A 293 -9.87 7.04 10.03
C PRO A 293 -9.43 8.20 9.12
N SER A 294 -8.69 7.92 8.05
CA SER A 294 -8.24 8.96 7.09
C SER A 294 -9.28 9.28 6.01
N SER A 295 -10.45 8.63 6.03
CA SER A 295 -11.57 8.92 5.14
C SER A 295 -12.60 9.80 5.82
N SER A 296 -13.29 10.65 5.03
CA SER A 296 -14.46 11.43 5.44
C SER A 296 -15.60 10.57 6.02
N SER A 297 -15.58 9.25 5.81
CA SER A 297 -16.47 8.30 6.49
C SER A 297 -16.37 8.33 8.02
N HIS A 298 -15.20 8.64 8.58
CA HIS A 298 -14.97 8.69 10.02
C HIS A 298 -15.74 9.84 10.71
N PRO A 299 -15.55 11.13 10.32
CA PRO A 299 -16.34 12.22 10.87
C PRO A 299 -17.84 12.05 10.63
N ALA A 300 -18.26 11.52 9.48
CA ALA A 300 -19.67 11.23 9.18
C ALA A 300 -20.29 10.21 10.14
N ARG A 301 -19.59 9.11 10.45
CA ARG A 301 -20.05 8.09 11.41
C ARG A 301 -20.20 8.67 12.82
N LYS A 302 -19.27 9.51 13.27
CA LYS A 302 -19.36 10.12 14.61
C LYS A 302 -20.53 11.09 14.73
N ARG A 303 -20.75 11.97 13.73
CA ARG A 303 -21.93 12.87 13.67
C ARG A 303 -23.25 12.13 13.83
N ARG A 304 -23.35 10.95 13.22
CA ARG A 304 -24.54 10.12 13.34
C ARG A 304 -24.66 9.47 14.72
N ARG A 305 -23.57 8.98 15.32
CA ARG A 305 -23.60 8.41 16.69
C ARG A 305 -24.05 9.45 17.72
N THR A 306 -23.58 10.69 17.59
CA THR A 306 -24.02 11.81 18.43
C THR A 306 -25.49 12.16 18.16
N ALA A 307 -25.92 12.26 16.90
CA ALA A 307 -27.32 12.52 16.54
C ALA A 307 -28.31 11.41 16.97
N THR A 308 -27.85 10.15 17.09
CA THR A 308 -28.67 9.01 17.51
C THR A 308 -28.61 8.71 19.01
N GLY A 309 -27.92 9.54 19.81
CA GLY A 309 -27.83 9.39 21.26
C GLY A 309 -27.09 8.12 21.72
N ARG A 310 -26.26 7.53 20.85
CA ARG A 310 -25.49 6.28 21.12
C ARG A 310 -24.02 6.55 21.42
N ASP A 311 -23.69 7.76 21.86
CA ASP A 311 -22.32 8.11 22.23
C ASP A 311 -22.11 7.85 23.73
N PRO A 312 -21.36 6.82 24.14
CA PRO A 312 -20.93 6.69 25.52
C PRO A 312 -19.90 7.79 25.74
N GLY A 313 -20.35 8.91 26.31
CA GLY A 313 -19.57 10.14 26.43
C GLY A 313 -18.13 9.91 26.87
N ALA A 314 -17.24 10.68 26.24
CA ALA A 314 -15.90 10.95 26.71
C ALA A 314 -15.91 11.25 28.22
N ARG A 315 -15.54 10.24 29.02
CA ARG A 315 -15.08 10.48 30.39
C ARG A 315 -13.59 10.77 30.31
N ASP A 316 -13.28 12.05 30.46
CA ASP A 316 -12.03 12.65 30.86
C ASP A 316 -10.88 11.70 31.22
N GLN A 317 -9.82 11.75 30.41
CA GLN A 317 -8.49 12.04 30.95
C GLN A 317 -7.92 13.24 30.20
N VAL A 318 -8.41 14.43 30.55
CA VAL A 318 -7.66 15.67 30.35
C VAL A 318 -6.49 15.64 31.32
N THR A 319 -5.35 15.10 30.90
CA THR A 319 -4.07 15.44 31.51
C THR A 319 -3.46 16.57 30.69
N LYS A 320 -3.51 17.77 31.27
CA LYS A 320 -2.77 18.94 30.80
C LYS A 320 -1.29 18.60 30.73
N GLY A 321 -0.68 18.74 29.56
CA GLY A 321 0.76 18.88 29.45
C GLY A 321 1.35 18.30 28.17
N THR A 322 1.95 19.21 27.39
CA THR A 322 2.97 18.98 26.35
C THR A 322 2.46 18.81 24.92
N ILE A 323 2.66 19.87 24.14
CA ILE A 323 2.61 19.94 22.68
C ILE A 323 3.84 19.22 22.11
N SER A 324 3.69 18.32 21.13
CA SER A 324 4.38 18.37 19.83
C SER A 324 4.16 17.11 18.96
N SER A 325 3.91 17.41 17.68
CA SER A 325 4.14 16.62 16.45
C SER A 325 3.10 15.58 15.97
N LYS A 326 2.66 15.77 14.71
CA LYS A 326 2.39 14.73 13.70
C LYS A 326 1.36 13.63 14.01
N LYS A 327 0.26 13.93 14.70
CA LYS A 327 -0.89 13.02 14.78
C LYS A 327 -1.89 13.32 13.68
N VAL A 328 -2.43 12.28 13.03
CA VAL A 328 -3.70 12.34 12.29
C VAL A 328 -4.67 13.14 13.14
N MET A 329 -5.06 14.32 12.68
CA MET A 329 -6.01 15.13 13.43
C MET A 329 -7.33 14.38 13.42
N ASP A 330 -7.83 14.06 14.61
CA ASP A 330 -9.17 13.53 14.73
C ASP A 330 -10.17 14.67 14.50
N PHE A 331 -10.51 14.86 13.23
CA PHE A 331 -11.43 15.90 12.76
C PHE A 331 -12.86 15.75 13.28
N SER A 332 -13.16 14.63 13.93
CA SER A 332 -14.51 14.28 14.33
C SER A 332 -14.99 15.02 15.60
N HIS A 333 -14.11 15.73 16.30
CA HIS A 333 -14.46 16.49 17.51
C HIS A 333 -15.05 17.88 17.24
N ASP A 334 -14.81 18.44 16.05
CA ASP A 334 -15.30 19.77 15.68
C ASP A 334 -16.63 19.66 14.92
N VAL A 335 -17.73 20.02 15.60
CA VAL A 335 -19.08 19.92 15.03
C VAL A 335 -19.28 20.86 13.84
N ASP A 336 -18.63 22.02 13.84
CA ASP A 336 -18.71 23.00 12.74
C ASP A 336 -17.99 22.45 11.51
N PHE A 337 -16.76 21.96 11.69
CA PHE A 337 -16.02 21.28 10.63
C PHE A 337 -16.79 20.11 10.02
N VAL A 338 -17.31 19.22 10.87
CA VAL A 338 -18.04 18.03 10.42
C VAL A 338 -19.29 18.42 9.61
N SER A 339 -19.91 19.56 9.91
CA SER A 339 -21.04 20.08 9.14
C SER A 339 -20.67 20.59 7.74
N LYS A 340 -19.42 21.05 7.56
CA LYS A 340 -18.85 21.53 6.29
C LYS A 340 -18.43 20.38 5.37
N VAL A 341 -18.00 19.25 5.93
CA VAL A 341 -17.53 18.08 5.14
C VAL A 341 -18.56 16.96 4.96
N VAL A 342 -19.62 16.95 5.78
CA VAL A 342 -20.70 15.94 5.71
C VAL A 342 -22.04 16.61 5.43
N THR A 343 -22.67 16.28 4.31
CA THR A 343 -24.01 16.69 3.92
C THR A 343 -25.05 15.62 4.31
N GLU A 344 -26.31 16.02 4.47
CA GLU A 344 -27.45 15.10 4.69
C GLU A 344 -27.20 14.01 5.76
N ALA A 345 -26.55 14.40 6.87
CA ALA A 345 -26.15 13.58 8.02
C ALA A 345 -25.16 12.42 7.76
N THR A 346 -25.01 11.91 6.53
CA THR A 346 -24.13 10.77 6.21
C THR A 346 -23.46 10.82 4.84
N MET A 347 -23.73 11.84 4.03
CA MET A 347 -23.14 11.98 2.69
C MET A 347 -21.88 12.84 2.76
N TYR A 348 -20.88 12.54 1.96
CA TYR A 348 -19.69 13.37 1.78
C TYR A 348 -19.20 13.26 0.33
N THR A 349 -18.33 14.18 -0.07
CA THR A 349 -17.71 14.17 -1.39
C THR A 349 -16.28 13.65 -1.26
N GLU A 350 -15.95 12.61 -2.00
CA GLU A 350 -14.56 12.17 -2.21
C GLU A 350 -14.01 12.83 -3.48
N TRP A 351 -12.80 13.36 -3.39
CA TRP A 351 -12.05 13.99 -4.46
C TRP A 351 -10.78 13.20 -4.75
N VAL A 352 -10.51 12.96 -6.02
CA VAL A 352 -9.36 12.18 -6.48
C VAL A 352 -8.72 12.79 -7.72
N ALA A 353 -7.41 12.61 -7.86
CA ALA A 353 -6.70 12.75 -9.11
C ALA A 353 -6.41 11.35 -9.66
N ASN A 354 -7.03 11.03 -10.80
CA ASN A 354 -6.84 9.80 -11.54
C ASN A 354 -5.76 10.01 -12.59
N VAL A 355 -4.78 9.10 -12.62
CA VAL A 355 -3.65 9.15 -13.54
C VAL A 355 -3.68 7.91 -14.41
N HIS A 356 -3.50 8.06 -15.72
CA HIS A 356 -3.07 6.95 -16.56
C HIS A 356 -1.98 7.38 -17.55
N VAL A 357 -1.06 6.48 -17.85
CA VAL A 357 0.13 6.75 -18.67
C VAL A 357 0.64 5.46 -19.27
N GLN A 358 1.33 5.52 -20.42
CA GLN A 358 1.94 4.32 -21.01
C GLN A 358 2.99 3.71 -20.07
N ASN A 359 2.96 2.39 -19.89
CA ASN A 359 3.98 1.72 -19.12
C ASN A 359 5.34 1.85 -19.83
N GLY A 360 6.34 2.36 -19.11
CA GLY A 360 7.65 2.67 -19.67
C GLY A 360 7.71 3.96 -20.49
N ALA A 361 6.77 4.91 -20.31
CA ALA A 361 6.78 6.21 -21.01
C ALA A 361 8.11 6.99 -20.88
N LEU A 362 8.86 6.77 -19.79
CA LEU A 362 10.16 7.37 -19.53
C LEU A 362 11.30 6.34 -19.45
N ASN A 363 11.09 5.13 -19.98
CA ASN A 363 12.06 4.04 -20.01
C ASN A 363 12.69 3.73 -18.64
N GLY A 364 11.86 3.64 -17.60
CA GLY A 364 12.28 3.43 -16.22
C GLY A 364 11.15 3.86 -15.28
N SER A 365 11.41 3.71 -13.99
CA SER A 365 10.47 4.16 -12.97
C SER A 365 10.48 5.69 -12.86
N PHE A 366 9.31 6.29 -12.64
CA PHE A 366 9.17 7.72 -12.38
C PHE A 366 7.98 7.97 -11.46
N THR A 367 7.87 9.17 -10.90
CA THR A 367 6.76 9.51 -9.99
C THR A 367 6.06 10.79 -10.40
N VAL A 368 4.73 10.75 -10.45
CA VAL A 368 3.88 11.92 -10.62
C VAL A 368 3.45 12.42 -9.24
N HIS A 369 3.89 13.62 -8.86
CA HIS A 369 3.62 14.25 -7.59
C HIS A 369 2.52 15.32 -7.73
N PHE A 370 1.65 15.41 -6.73
CA PHE A 370 0.56 16.38 -6.66
C PHE A 370 0.74 17.29 -5.44
N PHE A 371 0.80 18.59 -5.68
CA PHE A 371 0.97 19.62 -4.64
C PHE A 371 -0.21 20.59 -4.64
N LEU A 372 -0.51 21.17 -3.48
CA LEU A 372 -1.40 22.34 -3.37
C LEU A 372 -0.55 23.59 -3.15
N GLY A 373 -0.64 24.54 -4.09
CA GLY A 373 0.14 25.78 -4.06
C GLY A 373 1.56 25.62 -4.60
N GLU A 374 2.48 26.43 -4.08
CA GLU A 374 3.87 26.53 -4.55
C GLU A 374 4.68 25.25 -4.32
N VAL A 375 5.35 24.75 -5.35
CA VAL A 375 6.18 23.55 -5.26
C VAL A 375 7.61 23.92 -4.85
N PRO A 376 8.22 23.24 -3.86
CA PRO A 376 9.63 23.48 -3.52
C PRO A 376 10.55 23.29 -4.74
N GLU A 377 11.58 24.13 -4.89
CA GLU A 377 12.52 24.00 -6.02
C GLU A 377 13.42 22.75 -5.91
N ASP A 378 13.78 22.36 -4.68
CA ASP A 378 14.64 21.20 -4.43
C ASP A 378 13.84 19.90 -4.44
N THR A 379 14.07 19.06 -5.45
CA THR A 379 13.39 17.77 -5.65
C THR A 379 13.62 16.79 -4.51
N THR A 380 14.74 16.90 -3.77
CA THR A 380 15.05 16.00 -2.65
C THR A 380 14.13 16.23 -1.45
N SER A 381 13.52 17.41 -1.35
CA SER A 381 12.61 17.78 -0.26
C SER A 381 11.14 17.39 -0.52
N TRP A 382 10.80 17.02 -1.75
CA TRP A 382 9.40 16.86 -2.19
C TRP A 382 8.62 15.83 -1.39
N LEU A 383 9.22 14.67 -1.10
CA LEU A 383 8.56 13.56 -0.39
C LEU A 383 8.13 13.92 1.05
N ALA A 384 8.74 14.95 1.63
CA ALA A 384 8.41 15.46 2.97
C ALA A 384 7.74 16.85 2.93
N ALA A 385 7.46 17.38 1.74
CA ALA A 385 6.88 18.71 1.61
C ALA A 385 5.47 18.75 2.21
N PRO A 386 5.15 19.73 3.07
CA PRO A 386 3.86 19.78 3.77
C PRO A 386 2.66 19.96 2.84
N ASN A 387 2.90 20.48 1.63
CA ASN A 387 1.89 20.68 0.62
C ASN A 387 1.87 19.61 -0.47
N LEU A 388 2.73 18.57 -0.38
CA LEU A 388 2.59 17.35 -1.17
C LEU A 388 1.34 16.61 -0.69
N VAL A 389 0.33 16.52 -1.56
CA VAL A 389 -0.95 15.83 -1.30
C VAL A 389 -0.78 14.32 -1.45
N GLY A 390 -0.02 13.90 -2.45
CA GLY A 390 0.19 12.50 -2.74
C GLY A 390 0.91 12.29 -4.05
N SER A 391 1.21 11.04 -4.35
CA SER A 391 2.04 10.66 -5.50
C SER A 391 1.50 9.40 -6.15
N MET A 392 1.61 9.32 -7.47
CA MET A 392 1.38 8.12 -8.25
C MET A 392 2.70 7.72 -8.93
N PRO A 393 3.38 6.66 -8.44
CA PRO A 393 4.55 6.15 -9.11
C PRO A 393 4.18 5.23 -10.27
N VAL A 394 5.02 5.29 -11.30
CA VAL A 394 5.12 4.28 -12.34
C VAL A 394 6.31 3.41 -12.00
N PHE A 395 6.05 2.19 -11.52
CA PHE A 395 7.08 1.20 -11.24
C PHE A 395 7.29 0.34 -12.49
N ALA A 396 8.41 0.57 -13.19
CA ALA A 396 8.67 -0.01 -14.51
C ALA A 396 10.16 -0.34 -14.69
N MET A 397 10.45 -1.37 -15.50
CA MET A 397 11.81 -1.65 -15.94
C MET A 397 12.14 -0.87 -17.21
N LYS A 398 13.43 -0.71 -17.47
CA LYS A 398 13.94 -0.30 -18.77
C LYS A 398 13.45 -1.27 -19.85
N ASN A 399 13.09 -0.74 -21.01
CA ASN A 399 12.60 -1.48 -22.19
C ASN A 399 11.32 -2.31 -21.96
N MET A 400 10.53 -1.98 -20.94
CA MET A 400 9.25 -2.65 -20.64
C MET A 400 8.12 -2.28 -21.63
N GLY A 401 8.34 -1.31 -22.52
CA GLY A 401 7.33 -0.61 -23.34
C GLY A 401 6.37 -1.50 -24.15
N SER A 402 5.33 -1.99 -23.49
CA SER A 402 4.24 -2.78 -24.09
C SER A 402 3.23 -1.90 -24.86
N GLY A 403 3.35 -0.58 -24.74
CA GLY A 403 2.39 0.39 -25.29
C GLY A 403 1.07 0.48 -24.52
N ASN A 404 0.87 -0.39 -23.53
CA ASN A 404 -0.31 -0.39 -22.69
C ASN A 404 -0.26 0.74 -21.67
N HIS A 405 -1.44 1.25 -21.30
CA HIS A 405 -1.53 2.20 -20.20
C HIS A 405 -1.62 1.47 -18.87
N ILE A 406 -1.03 2.09 -17.86
CA ILE A 406 -1.25 1.77 -16.46
C ILE A 406 -1.96 2.94 -15.78
N SER A 407 -2.61 2.69 -14.65
CA SER A 407 -3.31 3.71 -13.88
C SER A 407 -3.03 3.67 -12.39
N GLY A 408 -3.33 4.79 -11.74
CA GLY A 408 -3.36 4.92 -10.29
C GLY A 408 -4.23 6.09 -9.86
N THR A 409 -4.57 6.14 -8.59
CA THR A 409 -5.37 7.23 -8.00
C THR A 409 -4.62 7.88 -6.84
N VAL A 410 -4.64 9.21 -6.80
CA VAL A 410 -4.18 10.02 -5.67
C VAL A 410 -5.40 10.65 -4.99
N PRO A 411 -5.72 10.27 -3.74
CA PRO A 411 -6.79 10.91 -2.99
C PRO A 411 -6.44 12.36 -2.66
N LEU A 412 -7.39 13.28 -2.87
CA LEU A 412 -7.24 14.71 -2.58
C LEU A 412 -8.04 15.13 -1.33
N THR A 413 -9.04 14.34 -0.94
CA THR A 413 -10.01 14.69 0.11
C THR A 413 -9.36 15.04 1.44
N SER A 414 -8.38 14.27 1.92
CA SER A 414 -7.74 14.54 3.21
C SER A 414 -7.02 15.89 3.22
N ALA A 415 -6.34 16.26 2.14
CA ALA A 415 -5.70 17.57 2.00
C ALA A 415 -6.75 18.70 1.91
N LEU A 416 -7.84 18.50 1.18
CA LEU A 416 -8.95 19.44 1.11
C LEU A 416 -9.64 19.64 2.47
N MET A 417 -9.77 18.58 3.27
CA MET A 417 -10.29 18.68 4.65
C MET A 417 -9.41 19.59 5.52
N HIS A 418 -8.08 19.56 5.35
CA HIS A 418 -7.19 20.50 6.03
C HIS A 418 -7.42 21.95 5.60
N LEU A 419 -7.74 22.18 4.32
CA LEU A 419 -8.09 23.51 3.83
C LEU A 419 -9.45 24.00 4.35
N VAL A 420 -10.43 23.10 4.52
CA VAL A 420 -11.71 23.41 5.18
C VAL A 420 -11.49 23.82 6.63
N LEU A 421 -10.62 23.12 7.36
CA LEU A 421 -10.27 23.47 8.75
C LEU A 421 -9.54 24.82 8.84
N ALA A 422 -8.68 25.11 7.87
CA ALA A 422 -7.98 26.37 7.77
C ALA A 422 -8.87 27.51 7.23
N GLU A 423 -10.16 27.25 6.99
CA GLU A 423 -11.14 28.19 6.43
C GLU A 423 -10.74 28.78 5.07
N VAL A 424 -9.91 28.05 4.31
CA VAL A 424 -9.49 28.42 2.94
C VAL A 424 -10.59 28.11 1.93
N ILE A 425 -11.32 27.01 2.13
CA ILE A 425 -12.54 26.65 1.41
C ILE A 425 -13.66 26.34 2.41
N SER A 426 -14.91 26.62 2.06
CA SER A 426 -16.04 26.47 2.98
C SER A 426 -16.55 25.03 3.14
N GLY A 427 -16.22 24.15 2.22
CA GLY A 427 -16.62 22.74 2.23
C GLY A 427 -15.97 21.93 1.11
N LEU A 428 -16.55 20.75 0.82
CA LEU A 428 -16.08 19.84 -0.24
C LEU A 428 -17.03 19.77 -1.44
N ASP A 429 -17.93 20.74 -1.58
CA ASP A 429 -18.81 20.82 -2.74
C ASP A 429 -18.06 21.32 -3.98
N SER A 430 -18.54 20.91 -5.15
CA SER A 430 -17.83 21.18 -6.40
C SER A 430 -17.84 22.64 -6.81
N LYS A 431 -18.77 23.49 -6.34
CA LYS A 431 -18.83 24.89 -6.79
C LYS A 431 -17.63 25.71 -6.32
N GLU A 432 -17.05 25.32 -5.18
CA GLU A 432 -15.87 25.97 -4.60
C GLU A 432 -14.61 25.11 -4.77
N THR A 433 -14.72 23.80 -4.55
CA THR A 433 -13.55 22.90 -4.58
C THR A 433 -12.97 22.77 -5.98
N GLU A 434 -13.82 22.74 -7.02
CA GLU A 434 -13.36 22.57 -8.40
C GLU A 434 -12.53 23.78 -8.88
N PRO A 435 -13.01 25.05 -8.79
CA PRO A 435 -12.18 26.21 -9.12
C PRO A 435 -10.90 26.30 -8.27
N TYR A 436 -10.98 25.96 -6.99
CA TYR A 436 -9.81 25.98 -6.11
C TYR A 436 -8.72 25.00 -6.59
N LEU A 437 -9.11 23.77 -6.94
CA LEU A 437 -8.18 22.77 -7.47
C LEU A 437 -7.63 23.15 -8.84
N GLU A 438 -8.44 23.72 -9.73
CA GLU A 438 -7.94 24.25 -11.02
C GLU A 438 -6.86 25.32 -10.83
N GLU A 439 -7.04 26.19 -9.83
CA GLU A 439 -6.10 27.27 -9.55
C GLU A 439 -4.86 26.79 -8.79
N ASN A 440 -4.98 25.85 -7.85
CA ASN A 440 -3.93 25.54 -6.86
C ASN A 440 -3.30 24.15 -6.98
N LEU A 441 -3.92 23.19 -7.68
CA LEU A 441 -3.33 21.86 -7.84
C LEU A 441 -2.18 21.94 -8.84
N ARG A 442 -0.98 21.56 -8.41
CA ARG A 442 0.23 21.53 -9.22
C ARG A 442 0.72 20.10 -9.38
N VAL A 443 1.10 19.75 -10.60
CA VAL A 443 1.70 18.44 -10.92
C VAL A 443 3.18 18.64 -11.23
N ARG A 444 4.01 17.73 -10.73
CA ARG A 444 5.42 17.59 -11.11
C ARG A 444 5.76 16.13 -11.33
N VAL A 445 6.73 15.88 -12.20
CA VAL A 445 7.22 14.52 -12.46
C VAL A 445 8.70 14.45 -12.14
N ILE A 446 9.12 13.40 -11.45
CA ILE A 446 10.54 13.11 -11.20
C ILE A 446 10.91 11.77 -11.84
N GLY A 447 12.04 11.76 -12.55
CA GLY A 447 12.60 10.55 -13.17
C GLY A 447 13.37 9.66 -12.19
N GLU A 448 13.88 8.54 -12.70
CA GLU A 448 14.74 7.62 -11.91
C GLU A 448 16.07 8.26 -11.49
N ASP A 449 16.52 9.32 -12.15
CA ASP A 449 17.85 9.91 -12.04
C ASP A 449 17.97 11.05 -11.02
N GLY A 450 16.93 11.84 -10.81
CA GLY A 450 16.95 13.02 -9.91
C GLY A 450 16.12 14.14 -10.43
N ALA A 451 16.00 14.15 -11.74
CA ALA A 451 15.59 15.30 -12.47
C ALA A 451 14.07 15.41 -12.46
N GLU A 452 13.63 16.64 -12.27
CA GLU A 452 12.30 17.02 -12.69
C GLU A 452 12.18 16.85 -14.21
N ILE A 453 11.09 16.23 -14.64
CA ILE A 453 10.74 16.04 -16.04
C ILE A 453 9.53 16.93 -16.34
N PRO A 454 9.62 17.83 -17.33
CA PRO A 454 8.48 18.67 -17.71
C PRO A 454 7.29 17.80 -18.13
N VAL A 455 6.14 18.05 -17.53
CA VAL A 455 4.92 17.22 -17.67
C VAL A 455 4.43 17.16 -19.13
N ASP A 456 4.58 18.26 -19.85
CA ASP A 456 4.22 18.43 -21.27
C ASP A 456 5.05 17.55 -22.22
N THR A 457 6.20 17.03 -21.77
CA THR A 457 7.02 16.11 -22.57
C THR A 457 6.51 14.67 -22.54
N ILE A 458 5.59 14.33 -21.63
CA ILE A 458 5.05 12.98 -21.45
C ILE A 458 3.71 12.85 -22.17
N ASN A 459 3.74 12.66 -23.48
CA ASN A 459 2.55 12.67 -24.35
C ASN A 459 1.42 11.72 -23.93
N SER A 460 1.75 10.59 -23.28
CA SER A 460 0.76 9.60 -22.85
C SER A 460 0.18 9.85 -21.46
N LEU A 461 0.68 10.84 -20.73
CA LEU A 461 0.25 11.17 -19.36
C LEU A 461 -1.08 11.92 -19.38
N HIS A 462 -2.10 11.28 -18.83
CA HIS A 462 -3.41 11.86 -18.64
C HIS A 462 -3.75 11.92 -17.16
N ILE A 463 -4.19 13.10 -16.72
CA ILE A 463 -4.52 13.40 -15.34
C ILE A 463 -5.92 14.01 -15.30
N GLN A 464 -6.83 13.32 -14.64
CA GLN A 464 -8.22 13.71 -14.49
C GLN A 464 -8.54 13.90 -13.02
N VAL A 465 -9.04 15.08 -12.67
CA VAL A 465 -9.64 15.31 -11.36
C VAL A 465 -11.11 14.89 -11.42
N ALA A 466 -11.53 14.08 -10.46
CA ALA A 466 -12.88 13.56 -10.36
C ALA A 466 -13.37 13.61 -8.92
N SER A 467 -14.69 13.51 -8.76
CA SER A 467 -15.31 13.41 -7.45
C SER A 467 -16.41 12.37 -7.43
N SER A 468 -16.72 11.83 -6.25
CA SER A 468 -17.88 10.96 -6.05
C SER A 468 -18.62 11.36 -4.79
N HIS A 469 -19.95 11.32 -4.83
CA HIS A 469 -20.75 11.35 -3.61
C HIS A 469 -20.69 9.98 -2.95
N VAL A 470 -20.37 9.95 -1.66
CA VAL A 470 -20.24 8.71 -0.89
C VAL A 470 -21.13 8.79 0.32
N ARG A 471 -21.91 7.73 0.52
CA ARG A 471 -22.68 7.54 1.75
C ARG A 471 -21.82 6.79 2.75
N ALA A 472 -21.56 7.43 3.89
CA ALA A 472 -20.86 6.80 5.00
C ALA A 472 -21.57 5.53 5.46
N ALA A 473 -20.77 4.58 5.96
CA ALA A 473 -21.28 3.34 6.55
C ALA A 473 -22.29 3.64 7.66
N ARG A 474 -23.43 2.94 7.66
CA ARG A 474 -24.49 3.17 8.65
C ARG A 474 -24.17 2.58 10.01
N SER A 475 -23.29 1.60 10.05
CA SER A 475 -22.83 0.93 11.26
C SER A 475 -21.39 0.49 11.07
N GLU A 476 -20.80 -0.09 12.12
CA GLU A 476 -19.44 -0.62 12.02
C GLU A 476 -19.37 -1.85 11.08
N TRP A 477 -20.50 -2.48 10.79
CA TRP A 477 -20.62 -3.72 9.99
C TRP A 477 -20.97 -3.49 8.53
N GLU A 478 -20.99 -2.23 8.06
CA GLU A 478 -21.26 -1.87 6.66
C GLU A 478 -20.07 -1.11 6.07
N LEU A 479 -19.76 -1.30 4.79
CA LEU A 479 -18.82 -0.46 4.06
C LEU A 479 -19.55 0.78 3.50
N PRO A 480 -18.83 1.88 3.18
CA PRO A 480 -19.44 3.02 2.52
C PRO A 480 -20.02 2.62 1.16
N SER A 481 -21.09 3.31 0.76
CA SER A 481 -21.69 3.14 -0.56
C SER A 481 -21.25 4.29 -1.46
N TRP A 482 -20.54 3.96 -2.53
CA TRP A 482 -20.03 4.90 -3.50
C TRP A 482 -21.10 5.19 -4.56
N GLY A 483 -21.27 6.47 -4.90
CA GLY A 483 -22.04 6.93 -6.04
C GLY A 483 -21.24 6.85 -7.33
N THR A 484 -21.81 7.39 -8.41
CA THR A 484 -21.13 7.49 -9.70
C THR A 484 -19.97 8.49 -9.61
N VAL A 485 -18.83 8.12 -10.20
CA VAL A 485 -17.70 9.03 -10.39
C VAL A 485 -18.10 10.11 -11.39
N VAL A 486 -17.96 11.37 -10.99
CA VAL A 486 -18.19 12.55 -11.83
C VAL A 486 -16.84 13.14 -12.18
N GLU A 487 -16.51 13.11 -13.46
CA GLU A 487 -15.35 13.81 -14.01
C GLU A 487 -15.54 15.32 -13.85
N ARG A 488 -14.52 16.03 -13.38
CA ARG A 488 -14.58 17.46 -13.10
C ARG A 488 -13.82 18.22 -14.17
N PHE A 489 -12.51 18.06 -14.18
CA PHE A 489 -11.64 18.63 -15.19
C PHE A 489 -10.44 17.73 -15.46
N VAL A 490 -9.87 17.90 -16.65
CA VAL A 490 -8.60 17.30 -17.04
C VAL A 490 -7.52 18.36 -16.84
N MET A 491 -6.46 18.02 -16.13
CA MET A 491 -5.34 18.96 -15.95
C MET A 491 -4.67 19.20 -17.29
N ARG A 492 -4.63 20.46 -17.74
CA ARG A 492 -3.97 20.84 -18.98
C ARG A 492 -2.49 21.05 -18.71
N HIS A 493 -1.65 20.40 -19.50
CA HIS A 493 -0.21 20.62 -19.50
C HIS A 493 0.07 21.87 -20.34
N GLY A 494 0.22 23.03 -19.70
CA GLY A 494 0.44 24.31 -20.37
C GLY A 494 1.03 25.36 -19.46
#